data_AF-A0A350JEZ7-F1
#
_entry.id   AF-A0A350JEZ7-F1
#
_cell.length_a   1.000
_cell.length_b   1.000
_cell.length_c   1.000
_cell.angle_alpha   90.00
_cell.angle_beta   90.00
_cell.angle_gamma   90.00
#
_symmetry.space_group_name_H-M   'P 1'
#
loop_
_entity.id
_entity.type
_entity.pdbx_description
1 polymer ?
#
loop_
_entity_poly.entity_id
_entity_poly.type
_entity_poly.pdbx_seq_one_letter_code
_entity_poly.pdbx_strand_id
1 'polypeptide(L)'
;MCGSEENGETFFDRGRWRQVEMLALNKILDMQEFILLFRGGKTNEATDEQLDNHEQSWDSWMDHLEAEGVLIDGLPMQDMGVIITKDGMQEADCGLQEGVTGYLIIEC
;
A
#
# COMPACT_ATOMS: atom_id res chain seq x y z
N MET A 1 -39.08 32.17 -47.80
CA MET A 1 -39.85 31.94 -46.55
C MET A 1 -40.03 30.43 -46.45
N CYS A 2 -39.48 29.67 -45.51
CA CYS A 2 -38.74 29.89 -44.26
C CYS A 2 -37.48 28.99 -44.34
N GLY A 3 -36.27 29.47 -44.05
CA GLY A 3 -35.63 29.51 -42.72
C GLY A 3 -34.59 28.37 -42.68
N SER A 4 -33.27 28.61 -42.80
CA SER A 4 -32.31 28.97 -41.72
C SER A 4 -32.28 27.87 -40.63
N GLU A 5 -31.17 27.33 -40.12
CA GLU A 5 -29.77 27.72 -39.94
C GLU A 5 -28.93 26.41 -39.95
N GLU A 6 -27.73 26.41 -40.56
CA GLU A 6 -26.46 26.32 -39.84
C GLU A 6 -26.51 25.66 -38.44
N ASN A 7 -25.75 24.57 -38.24
CA ASN A 7 -24.55 24.61 -37.40
C ASN A 7 -24.11 23.23 -36.90
N GLY A 8 -22.84 22.92 -37.18
CA GLY A 8 -21.99 22.18 -36.26
C GLY A 8 -22.24 20.68 -36.18
N GLU A 9 -21.71 19.93 -37.15
CA GLU A 9 -21.08 18.66 -36.76
C GLU A 9 -20.09 18.99 -35.65
N THR A 10 -20.48 18.70 -34.42
CA THR A 10 -19.58 18.68 -33.29
C THR A 10 -18.56 17.60 -33.60
N PHE A 11 -17.45 18.05 -34.18
CA PHE A 11 -16.12 17.45 -34.18
C PHE A 11 -15.65 17.34 -32.71
N PHE A 12 -16.47 16.72 -31.87
CA PHE A 12 -16.18 16.38 -30.49
C PHE A 12 -15.39 15.08 -30.54
N ASP A 13 -14.09 15.27 -30.76
CA ASP A 13 -12.96 14.53 -30.19
C ASP A 13 -13.29 13.14 -29.60
N ARG A 14 -13.76 12.22 -30.45
CA ARG A 14 -13.98 10.80 -30.06
C ARG A 14 -12.67 10.08 -29.74
N GLY A 15 -11.52 10.71 -30.04
CA GLY A 15 -10.19 10.20 -29.71
C GLY A 15 -9.84 10.40 -28.24
N ARG A 16 -10.12 11.59 -27.68
CA ARG A 16 -9.79 11.92 -26.29
C ARG A 16 -10.55 11.06 -25.28
N TRP A 17 -11.84 10.80 -25.50
CA TRP A 17 -12.62 9.98 -24.57
C TRP A 17 -12.18 8.50 -24.57
N ARG A 18 -11.86 7.93 -25.74
CA ARG A 18 -11.30 6.57 -25.83
C ARG A 18 -9.96 6.45 -25.11
N GLN A 19 -9.13 7.48 -25.15
CA GLN A 19 -7.83 7.47 -24.48
C GLN A 19 -7.96 7.55 -22.96
N VAL A 20 -8.88 8.37 -22.44
CA VAL A 20 -9.16 8.46 -21.00
C VAL A 20 -9.78 7.15 -20.47
N GLU A 21 -10.71 6.55 -21.21
CA GLU A 21 -11.37 5.29 -20.85
C GLU A 21 -10.38 4.11 -20.88
N MET A 22 -9.49 4.06 -21.88
CA MET A 22 -8.42 3.06 -21.95
C MET A 22 -7.37 3.22 -20.83
N LEU A 23 -6.99 4.45 -20.45
CA LEU A 23 -6.07 4.69 -19.33
C LEU A 23 -6.69 4.29 -17.98
N ALA A 24 -7.98 4.57 -17.79
CA ALA A 24 -8.70 4.14 -16.58
C ALA A 24 -8.87 2.62 -16.52
N LEU A 25 -9.15 1.97 -17.66
CA LEU A 25 -9.24 0.51 -17.73
C LEU A 25 -7.88 -0.18 -17.55
N ASN A 26 -6.78 0.40 -18.06
CA ASN A 26 -5.44 -0.14 -17.83
C ASN A 26 -5.00 -0.04 -16.37
N LYS A 27 -5.46 0.97 -15.62
CA LYS A 27 -5.26 1.04 -14.16
C LYS A 27 -6.02 -0.05 -13.42
N ILE A 28 -7.20 -0.44 -13.89
CA ILE A 28 -8.08 -1.39 -13.18
C ILE A 28 -7.70 -2.86 -13.45
N LEU A 29 -6.94 -3.15 -14.51
CA LEU A 29 -6.79 -4.52 -15.00
C LEU A 29 -5.57 -5.31 -14.48
N ASP A 30 -4.74 -4.76 -13.59
CA ASP A 30 -3.61 -5.54 -13.05
C ASP A 30 -3.13 -5.11 -11.64
N MET A 31 -3.83 -4.20 -10.95
CA MET A 31 -3.42 -3.76 -9.60
C MET A 31 -3.50 -4.96 -8.64
N GLN A 32 -2.33 -5.38 -8.17
CA GLN A 32 -2.18 -6.51 -7.25
C GLN A 32 -1.78 -5.98 -5.87
N GLU A 33 -2.56 -6.37 -4.87
CA GLU A 33 -2.27 -6.09 -3.47
C GLU A 33 -1.39 -7.19 -2.89
N PHE A 34 -0.32 -6.81 -2.21
CA PHE A 34 0.59 -7.73 -1.54
C PHE A 34 0.71 -7.38 -0.06
N ILE A 35 0.76 -8.42 0.78
CA ILE A 35 1.13 -8.28 2.19
C ILE A 35 2.54 -8.86 2.41
N LEU A 36 3.44 -8.02 2.87
CA LEU A 36 4.78 -8.40 3.30
C LEU A 36 4.75 -8.57 4.81
N LEU A 37 5.16 -9.75 5.28
CA LEU A 37 5.23 -10.07 6.70
C LEU A 37 6.69 -10.12 7.14
N PHE A 38 7.04 -9.27 8.08
CA PHE A 38 8.39 -9.21 8.65
C PHE A 38 8.49 -10.15 9.85
N ARG A 39 9.66 -10.77 10.00
CA ARG A 39 10.01 -11.61 11.14
C ARG A 39 11.30 -11.08 11.76
N GLY A 40 11.38 -11.04 13.08
CA GLY A 40 12.55 -10.53 13.82
C GLY A 40 12.42 -9.04 14.18
N GLY A 41 13.46 -8.24 13.97
CA GLY A 41 13.42 -6.79 14.24
C GLY A 41 13.91 -6.38 15.63
N LYS A 42 14.26 -7.33 16.51
CA LYS A 42 15.09 -7.05 17.69
C LYS A 42 16.46 -7.67 17.51
N THR A 43 17.51 -6.88 17.70
CA THR A 43 18.90 -7.33 17.67
C THR A 43 19.63 -6.78 18.88
N ASN A 44 20.51 -7.60 19.47
CA ASN A 44 21.45 -7.18 20.51
C ASN A 44 22.87 -6.99 19.94
N GLU A 45 23.03 -7.18 18.63
CA GLU A 45 24.32 -7.19 17.94
C GLU A 45 24.66 -5.82 17.32
N ALA A 46 23.66 -4.95 17.15
CA ALA A 46 23.83 -3.61 16.59
C ALA A 46 24.12 -2.57 17.69
N THR A 47 24.90 -1.55 17.35
CA THR A 47 25.06 -0.36 18.19
C THR A 47 23.86 0.57 18.04
N ASP A 48 23.67 1.48 19.00
CA ASP A 48 22.61 2.50 18.95
C ASP A 48 22.69 3.32 17.64
N GLU A 49 23.88 3.73 17.22
CA GLU A 49 24.09 4.46 15.96
C GLU A 49 23.65 3.64 14.73
N GLN A 50 23.84 2.32 14.74
CA GLN A 50 23.40 1.45 13.64
C GLN A 50 21.88 1.31 13.61
N LEU A 51 21.25 1.26 14.78
CA LEU A 51 19.78 1.24 14.91
C LEU A 51 19.18 2.56 14.42
N ASP A 52 19.71 3.71 14.86
CA ASP A 52 19.24 5.04 14.45
C ASP A 52 19.37 5.24 12.93
N ASN A 53 20.48 4.80 12.33
CA ASN A 53 20.68 4.88 10.89
C ASN A 53 19.73 3.95 10.13
N HIS A 54 19.44 2.78 10.68
CA HIS A 54 18.46 1.86 10.11
C HIS A 54 17.05 2.45 10.16
N GLU A 55 16.64 3.03 11.29
CA GLU A 55 15.34 3.70 11.44
C GLU A 55 15.18 4.85 10.45
N GLN A 56 16.20 5.71 10.30
CA GLN A 56 16.17 6.79 9.29
C GLN A 56 16.05 6.27 7.86
N SER A 57 16.77 5.18 7.54
CA SER A 57 16.70 4.57 6.20
C SER A 57 15.33 3.94 5.94
N TRP A 58 14.74 3.34 6.98
CA TRP A 58 13.41 2.77 6.94
C TRP A 58 12.34 3.85 6.71
N ASP A 59 12.38 4.94 7.47
CA ASP A 59 11.45 6.07 7.33
C ASP A 59 11.51 6.67 5.92
N SER A 60 12.73 6.91 5.41
CA SER A 60 12.91 7.43 4.05
C SER A 60 12.36 6.50 2.97
N TRP A 61 12.37 5.19 3.18
CA TRP A 61 11.81 4.23 2.25
C TRP A 61 10.28 4.22 2.31
N MET A 62 9.69 4.29 3.51
CA MET A 62 8.24 4.41 3.70
C MET A 62 7.69 5.69 3.05
N ASP A 63 8.35 6.83 3.26
CA ASP A 63 8.00 8.11 2.64
C ASP A 63 8.01 8.02 1.10
N HIS A 64 8.98 7.28 0.54
CA HIS A 64 9.08 7.08 -0.90
C HIS A 64 7.91 6.24 -1.43
N LEU A 65 7.54 5.16 -0.75
CA LEU A 65 6.39 4.32 -1.14
C LEU A 65 5.07 5.08 -1.03
N GLU A 66 4.91 5.93 -0.01
CA GLU A 66 3.73 6.80 0.12
C GLU A 66 3.68 7.84 -1.02
N ALA A 67 4.81 8.47 -1.35
CA ALA A 67 4.88 9.46 -2.42
C ALA A 67 4.56 8.88 -3.81
N GLU A 68 4.88 7.60 -4.04
CA GLU A 68 4.52 6.89 -5.27
C GLU A 68 3.06 6.39 -5.29
N GLY A 69 2.37 6.45 -4.15
CA GLY A 69 1.01 5.96 -4.00
C GLY A 69 0.90 4.44 -4.03
N VAL A 70 2.00 3.74 -3.74
CA VAL A 70 2.05 2.26 -3.69
C VAL A 70 1.86 1.73 -2.26
N LEU A 71 2.08 2.56 -1.24
CA LEU A 71 1.84 2.20 0.16
C LEU A 71 0.35 2.29 0.50
N ILE A 72 -0.25 1.15 0.89
CA ILE A 72 -1.61 1.11 1.43
C ILE A 72 -1.57 1.32 2.95
N ASP A 73 -0.78 0.51 3.66
CA ASP A 73 -0.65 0.54 5.12
C ASP A 73 0.61 -0.23 5.57
N GLY A 74 1.11 0.04 6.76
CA GLY A 74 2.22 -0.72 7.34
C GLY A 74 2.59 -0.27 8.73
N LEU A 75 2.70 -1.23 9.65
CA LEU A 75 3.01 -0.96 11.05
C LEU A 75 3.84 -2.09 11.69
N PRO A 76 4.72 -1.74 12.65
CA PRO A 76 5.32 -2.73 13.54
C PRO A 76 4.25 -3.38 14.42
N MET A 77 4.42 -4.66 14.72
CA MET A 77 3.55 -5.40 15.64
C MET A 77 4.06 -5.28 17.08
N GLN A 78 3.12 -5.32 18.02
CA GLN A 78 3.44 -5.41 19.44
C GLN A 78 3.85 -6.84 19.79
N ASP A 79 4.71 -6.99 20.80
CA ASP A 79 5.15 -8.32 21.28
C ASP A 79 3.98 -9.11 21.90
N MET A 80 3.01 -8.42 22.49
CA MET A 80 1.87 -9.04 23.14
C MET A 80 0.65 -8.99 22.23
N GLY A 81 -0.06 -10.12 22.16
CA GLY A 81 -1.30 -10.24 21.42
C GLY A 81 -2.36 -11.00 22.18
N VAL A 82 -3.54 -11.06 21.58
CA VAL A 82 -4.65 -11.88 22.08
C VAL A 82 -5.01 -12.87 20.99
N ILE A 83 -4.95 -14.16 21.34
CA ILE A 83 -5.44 -15.24 20.49
C ILE A 83 -6.91 -15.49 20.84
N ILE A 84 -7.78 -15.30 19.85
CA ILE A 84 -9.21 -15.57 19.96
C ILE A 84 -9.50 -16.88 19.22
N THR A 85 -10.04 -17.86 19.93
CA THR A 85 -10.48 -19.14 19.40
C THR A 85 -11.96 -19.37 19.69
N LYS A 86 -12.54 -20.42 19.11
CA LYS A 86 -13.93 -20.82 19.42
C LYS A 86 -14.14 -21.14 20.91
N ASP A 87 -13.08 -21.52 21.62
CA ASP A 87 -13.13 -21.98 23.00
C ASP A 87 -12.86 -20.84 24.01
N GLY A 88 -12.49 -19.65 23.53
CA GLY A 88 -12.27 -18.48 24.35
C GLY A 88 -11.15 -17.56 23.84
N MET A 89 -10.81 -16.60 24.68
CA MET A 89 -9.78 -15.58 24.44
C MET A 89 -8.61 -15.80 25.41
N GLN A 90 -7.39 -15.78 24.89
CA GLN A 90 -6.17 -15.91 25.70
C GLN A 90 -5.14 -14.87 25.26
N GLU A 91 -4.59 -14.14 26.22
CA GLU A 91 -3.39 -13.33 26.00
C GLU A 91 -2.19 -14.25 25.74
N ALA A 92 -1.44 -13.94 24.70
CA ALA A 92 -0.26 -14.69 24.30
C ALA A 92 0.90 -13.73 24.05
N ASP A 93 2.08 -14.15 24.51
CA ASP A 93 3.33 -13.56 24.05
C ASP A 93 3.55 -14.04 22.60
N CYS A 94 3.30 -13.14 21.65
CA CYS A 94 3.57 -13.36 20.23
C CYS A 94 5.02 -12.97 19.89
N GLY A 95 5.77 -12.50 20.89
CA GLY A 95 7.14 -12.03 20.79
C GLY A 95 8.14 -13.17 20.65
N LEU A 96 8.90 -13.08 19.55
CA LEU A 96 10.35 -13.28 19.55
C LEU A 96 10.95 -14.69 19.46
N GLN A 97 10.21 -15.75 19.20
CA GLN A 97 10.86 -16.96 18.65
C GLN A 97 10.45 -17.31 17.23
N GLU A 98 9.19 -17.14 16.80
CA GLU A 98 8.77 -17.45 15.41
C GLU A 98 7.65 -16.54 14.85
N GLY A 99 7.29 -15.47 15.56
CA GLY A 99 6.17 -14.59 15.22
C GLY A 99 6.45 -13.56 14.12
N VAL A 100 5.37 -13.02 13.54
CA VAL A 100 5.41 -11.84 12.66
C VAL A 100 5.55 -10.60 13.54
N THR A 101 6.51 -9.74 13.21
CA THR A 101 6.86 -8.56 14.01
C THR A 101 6.55 -7.23 13.32
N GLY A 102 6.07 -7.28 12.08
CA GLY A 102 5.57 -6.14 11.34
C GLY A 102 4.90 -6.58 10.05
N TYR A 103 4.13 -5.69 9.45
CA TYR A 103 3.56 -5.91 8.12
C TYR A 103 3.66 -4.66 7.26
N LEU A 104 3.60 -4.86 5.94
CA LEU A 104 3.40 -3.82 4.94
C LEU A 104 2.39 -4.31 3.91
N ILE A 105 1.44 -3.47 3.54
CA ILE A 105 0.48 -3.70 2.46
C ILE A 105 0.81 -2.70 1.34
N ILE A 106 1.06 -3.24 0.14
CA ILE A 106 1.40 -2.45 -1.03
C ILE A 106 0.50 -2.81 -2.22
N GLU A 107 0.35 -1.85 -3.13
CA GLU A 107 -0.33 -2.01 -4.40
C GLU A 107 0.68 -1.84 -5.55
N CYS A 108 0.66 -2.74 -6.53
CA CYS A 108 1.55 -2.73 -7.69
C CYS A 108 0.77 -2.84 -8.99
#